data_AF-A0A3D4PJY5-F1
#
_entry.id   AF-A0A3D4PJY5-F1
#
_cell.length_a   1.000
_cell.length_b   1.000
_cell.length_c   1.000
_cell.angle_alpha   90.00
_cell.angle_beta   90.00
_cell.angle_gamma   90.00
#
_symmetry.space_group_name_H-M   'P 1'
#
loop_
_entity.id
_entity.type
_entity.pdbx_description
1 polymer ?
#
loop_
_entity_poly.entity_id
_entity_poly.type
_entity_poly.pdbx_seq_one_letter_code
_entity_poly.pdbx_strand_id
1 'polypeptide(L)'
;DLNLPHEIQSAQLVMPGILAVSGLAFQGDEETRGLQPLLDFPISHPVNQFRLIIVVDDAEFTAATLNNFLWTTFTRSNPAADIFGIGSFTEQKHWGCRGALIIDARIKPHHAPPLIEDPEVTRSVDALAAKGGSLHGVI
;
A
#
# COMPACT_ATOMS: atom_id res chain seq x y z
N ASP A 1 12.12 5.99 -16.35
CA ASP A 1 11.92 6.79 -15.13
C ASP A 1 10.47 7.27 -15.11
N LEU A 2 9.83 7.24 -13.94
CA LEU A 2 8.42 7.60 -13.78
C LEU A 2 8.22 9.05 -13.32
N ASN A 3 9.27 9.78 -12.91
CA ASN A 3 9.16 11.16 -12.41
C ASN A 3 8.01 11.33 -11.40
N LEU A 4 8.00 10.49 -10.37
CA LEU A 4 6.95 10.51 -9.35
C LEU A 4 7.01 11.80 -8.53
N PRO A 5 5.87 12.28 -8.01
CA PRO A 5 5.84 13.50 -7.21
C PRO A 5 6.56 13.24 -5.87
N HIS A 6 7.07 14.31 -5.25
CA HIS A 6 7.92 14.20 -4.05
C HIS A 6 7.23 13.59 -2.82
N GLU A 7 5.90 13.56 -2.80
CA GLU A 7 5.07 12.89 -1.80
C GLU A 7 5.16 11.36 -1.89
N ILE A 8 5.66 10.83 -3.01
CA ILE A 8 5.94 9.41 -3.20
C ILE A 8 7.40 9.14 -2.88
N GLN A 9 7.61 8.42 -1.78
CA GLN A 9 8.94 8.15 -1.22
C GLN A 9 9.64 6.98 -1.91
N SER A 10 8.86 6.00 -2.38
CA SER A 10 9.38 4.83 -3.09
C SER A 10 8.30 4.22 -3.99
N ALA A 11 8.72 3.40 -4.95
CA ALA A 11 7.81 2.67 -5.84
C ALA A 11 8.37 1.28 -6.13
N GLN A 12 7.51 0.27 -6.06
CA GLN A 12 7.88 -1.14 -6.23
C GLN A 12 6.87 -1.84 -7.14
N LEU A 13 7.38 -2.64 -8.07
CA LEU A 13 6.54 -3.47 -8.92
C LEU A 13 6.06 -4.67 -8.11
N VAL A 14 4.75 -4.78 -7.90
CA VAL A 14 4.16 -5.95 -7.22
C VAL A 14 4.12 -7.12 -8.20
N MET A 15 3.55 -6.87 -9.39
CA MET A 15 3.49 -7.80 -10.52
C MET A 15 3.18 -7.02 -11.80
N PRO A 16 3.30 -7.60 -13.01
CA PRO A 16 3.01 -6.88 -14.25
C PRO A 16 1.67 -6.15 -14.20
N GLY A 17 1.71 -4.83 -14.36
CA GLY A 17 0.53 -3.95 -14.35
C GLY A 17 0.11 -3.39 -12.98
N ILE A 18 0.77 -3.78 -11.87
CA ILE A 18 0.48 -3.30 -10.52
C ILE A 18 1.71 -2.68 -9.86
N LEU A 19 1.59 -1.42 -9.47
CA LEU A 19 2.64 -0.66 -8.80
C LEU A 19 2.23 -0.35 -7.35
N ALA A 20 3.06 -0.67 -6.37
CA ALA A 20 2.94 -0.15 -5.02
C ALA A 20 3.79 1.11 -4.88
N VAL A 21 3.28 2.14 -4.22
CA VAL A 21 4.01 3.38 -3.95
C VAL A 21 3.90 3.74 -2.47
N SER A 22 5.04 4.08 -1.84
CA SER A 22 5.03 4.58 -0.47
C SER A 22 4.64 6.06 -0.49
N GLY A 23 3.46 6.38 0.03
CA GLY A 23 2.99 7.75 0.19
C GLY A 23 3.35 8.32 1.56
N LEU A 24 3.18 9.63 1.73
CA LEU A 24 3.21 10.24 3.07
C LEU A 24 2.15 9.60 3.98
N ALA A 25 2.45 9.48 5.27
CA ALA A 25 1.53 8.98 6.27
C ALA A 25 0.18 9.73 6.21
N PHE A 26 -0.93 8.99 6.35
CA PHE A 26 -2.27 9.56 6.26
C PHE A 26 -2.50 10.62 7.38
N GLN A 27 -2.97 11.82 7.00
CA GLN A 27 -3.16 12.96 7.92
C GLN A 27 -4.64 13.39 7.99
N GLY A 28 -5.51 12.55 8.56
CA GLY A 28 -6.90 12.88 8.91
C GLY A 28 -7.89 12.95 7.73
N ASP A 29 -9.11 13.43 8.03
CA ASP A 29 -10.37 13.17 7.31
C ASP A 29 -10.48 13.64 5.83
N GLU A 30 -9.44 14.22 5.24
CA GLU A 30 -9.46 14.49 3.80
C GLU A 30 -8.94 13.28 3.02
N GLU A 31 -9.88 12.53 2.44
CA GLU A 31 -9.69 11.29 1.67
C GLU A 31 -8.57 11.37 0.61
N THR A 32 -8.30 12.56 0.05
CA THR A 32 -7.29 12.77 -1.00
C THR A 32 -6.00 13.44 -0.53
N ARG A 33 -5.85 13.74 0.77
CA ARG A 33 -4.71 14.55 1.24
C ARG A 33 -3.38 13.84 0.96
N GLY A 34 -2.58 14.47 0.11
CA GLY A 34 -1.30 13.96 -0.39
C GLY A 34 -1.37 13.09 -1.65
N LEU A 35 -2.56 12.77 -2.16
CA LEU A 35 -2.73 11.99 -3.40
C LEU A 35 -2.95 12.87 -4.64
N GLN A 36 -3.37 14.13 -4.47
CA GLN A 36 -3.69 15.02 -5.59
C GLN A 36 -2.57 15.10 -6.64
N PRO A 37 -1.27 15.23 -6.28
CA PRO A 37 -0.19 15.26 -7.27
C PRO A 37 -0.10 13.99 -8.14
N LEU A 38 -0.45 12.83 -7.58
CA LEU A 38 -0.52 11.56 -8.31
C LEU A 38 -1.75 11.52 -9.24
N LEU A 39 -2.88 12.06 -8.77
CA LEU A 39 -4.14 12.13 -9.51
C LEU A 39 -4.09 13.12 -10.69
N ASP A 40 -3.28 14.16 -10.57
CA ASP A 40 -3.09 15.21 -11.57
C ASP A 40 -2.21 14.78 -12.75
N PHE A 41 -1.63 13.58 -12.72
CA PHE A 41 -0.86 13.10 -13.85
C PHE A 41 -1.70 13.07 -15.13
N PRO A 42 -1.14 13.52 -16.28
CA PRO A 42 -1.86 13.42 -17.54
C PRO A 42 -2.06 11.96 -17.93
N ILE A 43 -3.10 11.66 -18.71
CA ILE A 43 -3.36 10.30 -19.22
C ILE A 43 -2.20 9.75 -20.05
N SER A 44 -1.43 10.63 -20.69
CA SER A 44 -0.22 10.27 -21.44
C SER A 44 0.98 9.92 -20.56
N HIS A 45 0.90 10.11 -19.23
CA HIS A 45 2.00 9.86 -18.32
C HIS A 45 2.37 8.36 -18.28
N PRO A 46 3.67 7.98 -18.28
CA PRO A 46 4.10 6.57 -18.28
C PRO A 46 3.57 5.74 -17.11
N VAL A 47 3.22 6.37 -15.99
CA VAL A 47 2.62 5.66 -14.83
C VAL A 47 1.33 4.92 -15.20
N ASN A 48 0.60 5.39 -16.21
CA ASN A 48 -0.63 4.75 -16.69
C ASN A 48 -0.39 3.44 -17.45
N GLN A 49 0.86 3.02 -17.65
CA GLN A 49 1.18 1.65 -18.07
C GLN A 49 0.84 0.62 -16.98
N PHE A 50 0.84 1.05 -15.71
CA PHE A 50 0.28 0.30 -14.60
C PHE A 50 -1.23 0.56 -14.53
N ARG A 51 -2.03 -0.49 -14.57
CA ARG A 51 -3.50 -0.37 -14.51
C ARG A 51 -3.99 -0.16 -13.08
N LEU A 52 -3.20 -0.60 -12.11
CA LEU A 52 -3.45 -0.43 -10.70
C LEU A 52 -2.21 0.15 -10.01
N ILE A 53 -2.44 1.19 -9.21
CA ILE A 53 -1.45 1.78 -8.31
C ILE A 53 -2.00 1.64 -6.89
N ILE A 54 -1.16 1.24 -5.95
CA ILE A 54 -1.54 1.06 -4.55
C ILE A 54 -0.69 1.99 -3.73
N VAL A 55 -1.32 2.93 -3.04
CA VAL A 55 -0.64 3.84 -2.14
C VAL A 55 -0.62 3.20 -0.76
N VAL A 56 0.58 2.96 -0.24
CA VAL A 56 0.81 2.24 1.02
C VAL A 56 1.80 3.00 1.89
N ASP A 57 1.97 2.58 3.13
CA ASP A 57 3.05 3.08 3.98
C ASP A 57 4.42 2.50 3.54
N ASP A 58 4.47 1.22 3.17
CA ASP A 58 5.68 0.50 2.78
C ASP A 58 5.49 -0.30 1.49
N ALA A 59 6.00 0.23 0.37
CA ALA A 59 5.92 -0.40 -0.94
C ALA A 59 6.81 -1.64 -1.07
N GLU A 60 7.96 -1.67 -0.36
CA GLU A 60 8.88 -2.81 -0.39
C GLU A 60 8.26 -4.03 0.28
N PHE A 61 7.72 -3.85 1.50
CA PHE A 61 6.98 -4.90 2.19
C PHE A 61 5.79 -5.38 1.37
N THR A 62 5.01 -4.45 0.80
CA THR A 62 3.81 -4.75 0.02
C THR A 62 4.13 -5.56 -1.23
N ALA A 63 5.21 -5.23 -1.94
CA ALA A 63 5.61 -5.91 -3.17
C ALA A 63 6.38 -7.21 -2.94
N ALA A 64 6.91 -7.45 -1.73
CA ALA A 64 7.77 -8.59 -1.43
C ALA A 64 7.11 -9.95 -1.70
N THR A 65 5.80 -10.08 -1.44
CA THR A 65 5.05 -11.31 -1.70
C THR A 65 3.61 -11.02 -2.12
N LEU A 66 2.99 -11.96 -2.83
CA LEU A 66 1.56 -11.88 -3.16
C LEU A 66 0.69 -11.73 -1.90
N ASN A 67 1.03 -12.45 -0.82
CA ASN A 67 0.29 -12.40 0.44
C ASN A 67 0.36 -11.00 1.08
N ASN A 68 1.53 -10.36 1.08
CA ASN A 68 1.68 -9.01 1.61
C ASN A 68 0.87 -8.00 0.79
N PHE A 69 0.92 -8.09 -0.54
CA PHE A 69 0.09 -7.25 -1.40
C PHE A 69 -1.40 -7.40 -1.07
N LEU A 70 -1.91 -8.64 -1.06
CA LEU A 70 -3.33 -8.90 -0.81
C LEU A 70 -3.73 -8.42 0.59
N TRP A 71 -2.95 -8.73 1.62
CA TRP A 71 -3.22 -8.34 2.98
C TRP A 71 -3.19 -6.81 3.14
N THR A 72 -2.09 -6.15 2.77
CA THR A 72 -1.96 -4.70 2.92
C THR A 72 -3.07 -3.96 2.18
N THR A 73 -3.35 -4.34 0.93
CA THR A 73 -4.34 -3.64 0.10
C THR A 73 -5.74 -3.78 0.65
N PHE A 74 -6.20 -5.03 0.83
CA PHE A 74 -7.62 -5.27 1.07
C PHE A 74 -8.03 -5.25 2.55
N THR A 75 -7.07 -5.24 3.48
CA THR A 75 -7.37 -5.04 4.91
C THR A 75 -7.28 -3.58 5.36
N ARG A 76 -6.75 -2.68 4.50
CA ARG A 76 -6.55 -1.25 4.82
C ARG A 76 -7.28 -0.29 3.88
N SER A 77 -8.02 -0.80 2.90
CA SER A 77 -8.82 0.02 1.98
C SER A 77 -10.32 -0.16 2.24
N ASN A 78 -11.06 0.94 2.24
CA ASN A 78 -12.51 1.00 2.15
C ASN A 78 -12.91 1.27 0.68
N PRO A 79 -13.59 0.33 -0.01
CA PRO A 79 -13.98 0.51 -1.41
C PRO A 79 -14.79 1.78 -1.71
N ALA A 80 -15.49 2.35 -0.73
CA ALA A 80 -16.27 3.57 -0.93
C ALA A 80 -15.43 4.86 -0.86
N ALA A 81 -14.34 4.86 -0.08
CA ALA A 81 -13.58 6.07 0.26
C ALA A 81 -12.14 6.08 -0.25
N ASP A 82 -11.57 4.90 -0.51
CA ASP A 82 -10.15 4.74 -0.83
C ASP A 82 -9.88 4.41 -2.31
N ILE A 83 -10.89 4.51 -3.17
CA ILE A 83 -10.78 4.24 -4.61
C ILE A 83 -10.74 5.56 -5.38
N PHE A 84 -9.65 5.78 -6.10
CA PHE A 84 -9.43 6.94 -6.94
C PHE A 84 -8.96 6.51 -8.33
N GLY A 85 -8.80 7.47 -9.25
CA GLY A 85 -8.22 7.16 -10.54
C GLY A 85 -7.80 8.40 -11.31
N ILE A 86 -6.74 8.24 -12.10
CA ILE A 86 -6.20 9.31 -12.93
C ILE A 86 -7.19 9.60 -14.07
N GLY A 87 -7.60 10.88 -14.19
CA GLY A 87 -8.68 11.29 -15.09
C GLY A 87 -9.99 10.54 -14.81
N SER A 88 -10.39 10.51 -13.54
CA SER A 88 -11.67 9.96 -13.11
C SER A 88 -12.85 10.72 -13.72
N PHE A 89 -13.96 10.00 -13.92
CA PHE A 89 -15.19 10.55 -14.48
C PHE A 89 -16.40 9.76 -13.97
N THR A 90 -17.58 10.36 -14.12
CA THR A 90 -18.86 9.66 -13.94
C THR A 90 -19.71 9.87 -15.18
N GLU A 91 -20.09 8.79 -15.85
CA GLU A 91 -20.95 8.81 -17.03
C GLU A 91 -22.09 7.82 -16.82
N GLN A 92 -23.35 8.26 -16.99
CA GLN A 92 -24.52 7.38 -16.79
C GLN A 92 -24.54 6.66 -15.42
N LYS A 93 -24.14 7.35 -14.34
CA LYS A 93 -23.97 6.80 -12.98
C LYS A 93 -22.90 5.71 -12.84
N HIS A 94 -22.09 5.48 -13.87
CA HIS A 94 -20.92 4.63 -13.81
C HIS A 94 -19.69 5.49 -13.51
N TRP A 95 -19.03 5.23 -12.39
CA TRP A 95 -17.73 5.82 -12.08
C TRP A 95 -16.62 5.02 -12.76
N GLY A 96 -15.62 5.72 -13.28
CA GLY A 96 -14.42 5.09 -13.82
C GLY A 96 -13.27 6.08 -13.94
N CYS A 97 -12.14 5.62 -14.46
CA CYS A 97 -10.97 6.44 -14.75
C CYS A 97 -10.36 6.08 -16.11
N ARG A 98 -9.77 7.07 -16.78
CA ARG A 98 -9.12 6.87 -18.09
C ARG A 98 -7.68 6.37 -17.93
N GLY A 99 -7.04 6.70 -16.82
CA GLY A 99 -5.70 6.26 -16.45
C GLY A 99 -5.70 5.13 -15.44
N ALA A 100 -4.65 5.05 -14.63
CA ALA A 100 -4.51 4.06 -13.57
C ALA A 100 -5.62 4.21 -12.51
N LEU A 101 -6.14 3.06 -12.07
CA LEU A 101 -6.92 2.96 -10.84
C LEU A 101 -5.96 3.09 -9.65
N ILE A 102 -6.34 3.85 -8.63
CA ILE A 102 -5.54 4.06 -7.43
C ILE A 102 -6.34 3.55 -6.23
N ILE A 103 -5.70 2.72 -5.40
CA ILE A 103 -6.24 2.30 -4.10
C ILE A 103 -5.36 2.89 -3.00
N ASP A 104 -5.95 3.67 -2.10
CA ASP A 104 -5.27 4.12 -0.88
C ASP A 104 -5.38 3.05 0.22
N ALA A 105 -4.29 2.32 0.44
CA ALA A 105 -4.15 1.32 1.49
C ALA A 105 -3.20 1.75 2.61
N ARG A 106 -2.93 3.06 2.77
CA ARG A 106 -2.23 3.59 3.94
C ARG A 106 -3.02 3.31 5.22
N ILE A 107 -2.33 3.22 6.35
CA ILE A 107 -2.98 3.09 7.66
C ILE A 107 -3.76 4.37 7.99
N LYS A 108 -5.03 4.24 8.39
CA LYS A 108 -5.87 5.35 8.84
C LYS A 108 -5.96 5.38 10.38
N PRO A 109 -6.22 6.55 11.01
CA PRO A 109 -6.29 6.67 12.47
C PRO A 109 -7.33 5.77 13.15
N HIS A 110 -8.38 5.38 12.44
CA HIS A 110 -9.44 4.51 12.94
C HIS A 110 -9.15 3.01 12.74
N HIS A 111 -8.05 2.64 12.07
CA HIS A 111 -7.61 1.25 12.02
C HIS A 111 -7.12 0.79 13.38
N ALA A 112 -7.28 -0.51 13.66
CA ALA A 112 -6.63 -1.11 14.81
C ALA A 112 -5.10 -0.93 14.69
N PRO A 113 -4.40 -0.63 15.79
CA PRO A 113 -2.94 -0.63 15.78
C PRO A 113 -2.41 -1.97 15.27
N PRO A 114 -1.26 -1.98 14.58
CA PRO A 114 -0.63 -3.23 14.17
C PRO A 114 -0.29 -4.09 15.39
N LEU A 115 -0.32 -5.41 15.23
CA LEU A 115 0.22 -6.32 16.22
C LEU A 115 1.75 -6.16 16.23
N ILE A 116 2.27 -5.56 17.29
CA ILE A 116 3.70 -5.39 17.50
C ILE A 116 4.13 -6.43 18.53
N GLU A 117 5.06 -7.28 18.15
CA GLU A 117 5.62 -8.27 19.08
C GLU A 117 6.43 -7.58 20.18
N ASP A 118 6.39 -8.13 21.39
CA ASP A 118 7.23 -7.66 22.49
C ASP A 118 8.67 -8.15 22.26
N PRO A 119 9.66 -7.25 22.10
CA PRO A 119 11.03 -7.64 21.77
C PRO A 119 11.69 -8.55 22.81
N GLU A 120 11.32 -8.40 24.08
CA GLU A 120 11.87 -9.24 25.16
C GLU A 120 11.24 -10.63 25.13
N VAL A 121 9.93 -10.72 24.85
CA VAL A 121 9.24 -12.00 24.67
C VAL A 121 9.77 -12.72 23.44
N THR A 122 9.88 -12.05 22.29
CA THR A 122 10.43 -12.62 21.06
C THR A 122 11.84 -13.15 21.31
N ARG A 123 12.73 -12.37 21.94
CA ARG A 123 14.09 -12.81 22.27
C ARG A 123 14.11 -14.02 23.22
N SER A 124 13.18 -14.06 24.19
CA SER A 124 13.06 -15.18 25.12
C SER A 124 12.66 -16.47 24.40
N VAL A 125 11.70 -16.38 23.47
CA VAL A 125 11.26 -17.53 22.66
C VAL A 125 12.35 -17.97 21.69
N ASP A 126 13.02 -17.03 21.00
CA ASP A 126 14.13 -17.31 20.09
C ASP A 126 15.26 -18.08 20.79
N ALA A 127 15.56 -17.73 22.04
CA ALA A 127 16.57 -18.42 22.84
C ALA A 127 16.17 -19.89 23.15
N LEU A 128 14.88 -20.19 23.28
CA LEU A 128 14.38 -21.56 23.47
C LEU A 128 14.43 -22.37 22.17
N ALA A 129 14.25 -21.72 21.01
CA ALA A 129 14.33 -22.33 19.68
C ALA A 129 15.79 -22.52 19.20
N ALA A 130 16.73 -21.76 19.75
CA ALA A 130 18.16 -21.85 19.41
C ALA A 130 18.73 -23.26 19.67
N LYS A 131 19.81 -23.61 18.97
CA LYS A 131 20.46 -24.91 19.09
C LYS A 131 20.84 -25.25 20.54
N GLY A 132 20.24 -26.32 21.07
CA GLY A 132 20.42 -26.76 22.45
C GLY A 132 19.34 -26.26 23.43
N GLY A 133 18.42 -25.41 22.98
CA GLY A 133 17.24 -24.98 23.72
C GLY A 133 16.14 -26.06 23.73
N SER A 134 15.17 -25.89 24.64
CA SER A 134 14.10 -26.88 24.86
C SER A 134 13.10 -27.00 23.71
N LEU A 135 13.04 -25.99 22.83
CA LEU A 135 12.14 -25.96 21.67
C LEU A 135 12.88 -26.17 20.34
N HIS A 136 14.19 -26.41 20.37
CA HIS A 136 14.99 -26.57 19.16
C HIS A 136 14.49 -27.71 18.26
N GLY A 137 14.13 -27.38 17.02
CA GLY A 137 13.62 -28.32 16.02
C GLY A 137 12.13 -28.64 16.14
N VAL A 138 11.44 -28.01 17.10
CA VAL A 138 9.97 -28.00 17.20
C VAL A 138 9.41 -26.72 16.58
N ILE A 139 10.05 -25.59 16.86
CA ILE A 139 9.89 -24.30 16.19
C ILE A 139 11.24 -23.82 15.68
#